data_AF-A0A7J4FYU8-F1
#
_entry.id   AF-A0A7J4FYU8-F1
#
_cell.length_a   1.000
_cell.length_b   1.000
_cell.length_c   1.000
_cell.angle_alpha   90.00
_cell.angle_beta   90.00
_cell.angle_gamma   90.00
#
_symmetry.space_group_name_H-M   'P 1'
#
loop_
_entity.id
_entity.type
_entity.pdbx_description
1 polymer ?
#
loop_
_entity_poly.entity_id
_entity_poly.type
_entity_poly.pdbx_seq_one_letter_code
_entity_poly.pdbx_strand_id
1 'polypeptide(L)'
;MPINKCRVCNHELFEEPLLRYENMPKAAQYLPDAESLESDRGVDLEVCQCLGCGLVQLSNDPVPYYREVIRAAAISEEMKDFRRKQFSSFVKKYLLKGKKVIEIGCGCGEYLSIMRQSGVEAYGL
;
A
#
# COMPACT_ATOMS: atom_id res chain seq x y z
N MET A 1 -4.73 -0.12 19.74
CA MET A 1 -4.31 -1.30 20.54
C MET A 1 -3.54 -2.21 19.60
N PRO A 2 -2.45 -2.87 20.03
CA PRO A 2 -1.68 -3.70 19.10
C PRO A 2 -2.55 -4.83 18.54
N ILE A 3 -2.52 -4.98 17.22
CA ILE A 3 -3.18 -6.03 16.47
C ILE A 3 -2.42 -7.33 16.75
N ASN A 4 -3.10 -8.26 17.43
CA ASN A 4 -2.57 -9.57 17.83
C ASN A 4 -3.10 -10.73 16.95
N LYS A 5 -3.95 -10.43 15.97
CA LYS A 5 -4.51 -11.40 15.03
C LYS A 5 -4.06 -11.12 13.61
N CYS A 6 -3.90 -12.18 12.84
CA CYS A 6 -3.56 -12.06 11.43
C CYS A 6 -4.70 -11.44 10.61
N ARG A 7 -4.41 -10.37 9.88
CA ARG A 7 -5.38 -9.72 8.97
C ARG A 7 -5.93 -10.62 7.86
N VAL A 8 -5.27 -11.73 7.54
CA VAL A 8 -5.68 -12.65 6.46
C VAL A 8 -6.42 -13.87 7.00
N CYS A 9 -5.83 -14.61 7.94
CA CYS A 9 -6.38 -15.89 8.42
C CYS A 9 -6.93 -15.84 9.85
N ASN A 10 -6.86 -14.68 10.53
CA ASN A 10 -7.32 -14.48 11.90
C ASN A 10 -6.66 -15.37 12.97
N HIS A 11 -5.59 -16.08 12.61
CA HIS A 11 -4.79 -16.85 13.57
C HIS A 11 -3.88 -15.94 14.40
N GLU A 12 -3.32 -16.47 15.49
CA GLU A 12 -2.36 -15.74 16.32
C GLU A 12 -1.08 -15.38 15.57
N LEU A 13 -0.39 -14.37 16.08
CA LEU A 13 0.98 -14.02 15.70
C LEU A 13 1.98 -14.76 16.61
N PHE A 14 3.21 -14.95 16.15
CA PHE A 14 4.31 -15.37 17.03
C PHE A 14 4.48 -14.34 18.17
N GLU A 15 4.80 -14.82 19.38
CA GLU A 15 5.01 -13.93 20.55
C GLU A 15 6.16 -12.94 20.32
N GLU A 16 7.29 -13.44 19.79
CA GLU A 16 8.44 -12.59 19.48
C GLU A 16 8.28 -11.96 18.09
N PRO A 17 8.34 -10.62 17.96
CA PRO A 17 8.34 -9.96 16.67
C PRO A 17 9.62 -10.29 15.88
N LEU A 18 9.51 -10.31 14.56
CA LEU A 18 10.66 -10.47 13.67
C LEU A 18 11.61 -9.26 13.73
N LEU A 19 11.05 -8.08 13.97
CA LEU A 19 11.78 -6.82 14.02
C LEU A 19 11.02 -5.84 14.92
N ARG A 20 11.76 -5.14 15.78
CA ARG A 20 11.23 -4.08 16.63
C ARG A 20 12.08 -2.82 16.50
N TYR A 21 11.43 -1.70 16.24
CA TYR A 21 12.02 -0.37 16.32
C TYR A 21 11.28 0.45 17.37
N GLU A 22 12.03 1.02 18.31
CA GLU A 22 11.46 1.77 19.43
C GLU A 22 11.48 3.27 19.14
N ASN A 23 10.43 3.98 19.57
CA ASN A 23 10.35 5.44 19.50
C ASN A 23 10.60 6.04 18.08
N MET A 24 10.02 5.42 17.06
CA MET A 24 10.10 5.90 15.67
C MET A 24 9.13 7.06 15.41
N PRO A 25 9.41 7.95 14.44
CA PRO A 25 8.44 8.97 14.02
C PRO A 25 7.09 8.34 13.67
N LYS A 26 6.00 8.83 14.29
CA LYS A 26 4.65 8.28 14.13
C LYS A 26 4.04 8.50 12.74
N ALA A 27 4.58 9.47 12.00
CA ALA A 27 4.03 9.93 10.74
C ALA A 27 5.11 10.50 9.82
N ALA A 28 4.87 10.42 8.52
CA ALA A 28 5.63 11.06 7.45
C ALA A 28 4.93 12.34 6.92
N GLN A 29 3.73 12.63 7.42
CA GLN A 29 2.94 13.83 7.15
C GLN A 29 2.62 14.54 8.45
N TYR A 30 2.23 15.81 8.37
CA TYR A 30 1.83 16.61 9.54
C TYR A 30 2.91 16.65 10.62
N LEU A 31 4.12 17.06 10.21
CA LEU A 31 5.22 17.34 11.14
C LEU A 31 4.73 18.32 12.21
N PRO A 32 5.13 18.14 13.48
CA PRO A 32 4.70 19.01 14.55
C PRO A 32 5.19 20.44 14.31
N ASP A 33 4.32 21.39 14.60
CA ASP A 33 4.65 22.81 14.76
C ASP A 33 5.11 23.10 16.20
N ALA A 34 5.43 24.37 16.49
CA ALA A 34 5.90 24.76 17.82
C ALA A 34 4.90 24.45 18.94
N GLU A 35 3.60 24.48 18.65
CA GLU A 35 2.54 24.23 19.65
C GLU A 35 2.33 22.74 19.92
N SER A 36 2.45 21.91 18.88
CA SER A 36 2.25 20.45 18.97
C SER A 36 3.51 19.66 19.31
N LEU A 37 4.70 20.27 19.18
CA LEU A 37 6.00 19.61 19.41
C LEU A 37 6.13 19.00 20.80
N GLU A 38 5.69 19.71 21.84
CA GLU A 38 5.77 19.20 23.22
C GLU A 38 4.93 17.94 23.44
N SER A 39 3.88 17.75 22.63
CA SER A 39 2.99 16.59 22.67
C SER A 39 3.38 15.49 21.67
N ASP A 40 4.35 15.74 20.80
CA ASP A 40 4.76 14.76 19.80
C ASP A 40 5.53 13.61 20.43
N ARG A 41 5.13 12.38 20.11
CA ARG A 41 5.70 11.17 20.67
C ARG A 41 5.93 10.18 19.55
N GLY A 42 7.07 9.48 19.61
CA GLY A 42 7.32 8.36 18.73
C GLY A 42 6.39 7.18 19.04
N VAL A 43 6.42 6.21 18.15
CA VAL A 43 5.70 4.94 18.29
C VAL A 43 6.67 3.80 18.14
N ASP A 44 6.44 2.72 18.87
CA ASP A 44 7.13 1.47 18.63
C ASP A 44 6.53 0.81 17.38
N LEU A 45 7.39 0.33 16.49
CA LEU A 45 7.00 -0.40 15.28
C LEU A 45 7.46 -1.84 15.42
N GLU A 46 6.52 -2.77 15.31
CA GLU A 46 6.80 -4.20 15.36
C GLU A 46 6.33 -4.88 14.07
N VAL A 47 7.23 -5.66 13.49
CA VAL A 47 6.94 -6.54 12.36
C VAL A 47 6.76 -7.95 12.91
N CYS A 48 5.56 -8.49 12.80
CA CYS A 48 5.18 -9.79 13.34
C CYS A 48 4.86 -10.77 12.21
N GLN A 49 4.99 -12.06 12.50
CA GLN A 49 4.60 -13.13 11.58
C GLN A 49 3.40 -13.91 12.14
N CYS A 50 2.48 -14.30 11.26
CA CYS A 50 1.36 -15.16 11.62
C CYS A 50 1.78 -16.61 11.78
N LEU A 51 1.36 -17.26 12.87
CA LEU A 51 1.57 -18.69 13.16
C LEU A 51 0.82 -19.63 12.19
N GLY A 52 -0.28 -19.17 11.59
CA GLY A 52 -1.15 -19.99 10.75
C GLY A 52 -0.79 -19.94 9.27
N CYS A 53 -0.73 -18.74 8.68
CA CYS A 53 -0.50 -18.56 7.24
C CYS A 53 0.87 -17.96 6.89
N GLY A 54 1.71 -17.65 7.88
CA GLY A 54 3.05 -17.08 7.65
C GLY A 54 3.08 -15.63 7.18
N LEU A 55 1.94 -14.92 7.14
CA LEU A 55 1.88 -13.50 6.75
C LEU A 55 2.76 -12.65 7.68
N VAL A 56 3.63 -11.84 7.08
CA VAL A 56 4.40 -10.78 7.75
C VAL A 56 3.59 -9.49 7.73
N GLN A 57 3.39 -8.85 8.88
CA GLN A 57 2.58 -7.63 9.01
C GLN A 57 3.01 -6.78 10.20
N LEU A 58 2.61 -5.51 10.21
CA LEU A 58 2.76 -4.65 11.39
C LEU A 58 1.69 -4.97 12.45
N SER A 59 2.05 -4.92 13.73
CA SER A 59 1.07 -4.99 14.84
C SER A 59 0.38 -3.65 15.10
N ASN A 60 0.84 -2.55 14.51
CA ASN A 60 0.28 -1.22 14.72
C ASN A 60 -1.03 -0.97 13.96
N ASP A 61 -1.85 -0.08 14.52
CA ASP A 61 -2.98 0.54 13.82
C ASP A 61 -2.49 1.37 12.62
N PRO A 62 -3.27 1.49 11.52
CA PRO A 62 -2.90 2.35 10.40
C PRO A 62 -2.73 3.80 10.83
N VAL A 63 -1.80 4.52 10.17
CA VAL A 63 -1.66 5.98 10.36
C VAL A 63 -2.96 6.70 9.98
N PRO A 64 -3.36 7.80 10.66
CA PRO A 64 -4.68 8.43 10.47
C PRO A 64 -4.99 8.84 9.02
N TYR A 65 -3.96 9.23 8.28
CA TYR A 65 -4.06 9.71 6.91
C TYR A 65 -3.85 8.62 5.85
N TYR A 66 -4.00 7.33 6.19
CA TYR A 66 -3.78 6.23 5.24
C TYR A 66 -4.63 6.32 3.95
N ARG A 67 -5.70 7.13 3.95
CA ARG A 67 -6.55 7.41 2.78
C ARG A 67 -6.08 8.62 1.96
N GLU A 68 -5.26 9.47 2.54
CA GLU A 68 -4.79 10.75 1.98
C GLU A 68 -3.25 10.76 1.96
N VAL A 69 -2.67 9.79 1.26
CA VAL A 69 -1.21 9.61 1.22
C VAL A 69 -0.51 10.63 0.31
N ILE A 70 0.68 11.11 0.72
CA ILE A 70 1.59 11.85 -0.17
C ILE A 70 1.92 10.94 -1.36
N ARG A 71 1.71 11.46 -2.57
CA ARG A 71 2.03 10.77 -3.81
C ARG A 71 3.34 11.33 -4.37
N ALA A 72 4.27 10.45 -4.72
CA ALA A 72 5.35 10.82 -5.63
C ALA A 72 4.73 10.99 -7.03
N ALA A 73 4.54 12.24 -7.45
CA ALA A 73 3.94 12.60 -8.72
C ALA A 73 4.98 12.47 -9.86
N ALA A 74 5.18 11.27 -10.39
CA ALA A 74 5.52 11.02 -11.80
C ALA A 74 5.84 9.54 -12.05
N ILE A 75 5.33 9.01 -13.17
CA ILE A 75 5.81 7.76 -13.76
C ILE A 75 6.91 8.12 -14.77
N SER A 76 8.11 7.55 -14.62
CA SER A 76 9.20 7.70 -15.60
C SER A 76 8.84 7.06 -16.95
N GLU A 77 9.49 7.44 -18.04
CA GLU A 77 9.17 6.86 -19.35
C GLU A 77 9.47 5.35 -19.39
N GLU A 78 10.54 4.90 -18.74
CA GLU A 78 10.89 3.48 -18.62
C GLU A 78 9.79 2.70 -17.88
N MET A 79 9.21 3.28 -16.84
CA MET A 79 8.09 2.68 -16.13
C MET A 79 6.83 2.65 -17.00
N LYS A 80 6.58 3.67 -17.84
CA LYS A 80 5.47 3.63 -18.80
C LYS A 80 5.63 2.49 -19.79
N ASP A 81 6.82 2.33 -20.38
CA ASP A 81 7.12 1.26 -21.32
C ASP A 81 7.00 -0.13 -20.71
N PHE A 82 7.50 -0.29 -19.47
CA PHE A 82 7.34 -1.51 -18.71
C PHE A 82 5.86 -1.85 -18.50
N ARG A 83 5.05 -0.87 -18.07
CA ARG A 83 3.61 -1.07 -17.83
C ARG A 83 2.82 -1.31 -19.11
N ARG A 84 3.14 -0.65 -20.23
CA ARG A 84 2.53 -0.94 -21.54
C ARG A 84 2.69 -2.41 -21.91
N LYS A 85 3.90 -2.97 -21.75
CA LYS A 85 4.20 -4.38 -22.04
C LYS A 85 3.47 -5.31 -21.06
N GLN A 86 3.48 -4.97 -19.77
CA GLN A 86 2.80 -5.75 -18.74
C GLN A 86 1.28 -5.82 -18.97
N PHE A 87 0.61 -4.68 -19.17
CA PHE A 87 -0.83 -4.63 -19.39
C PHE A 87 -1.24 -5.31 -20.69
N SER A 88 -0.50 -5.10 -21.77
CA SER A 88 -0.78 -5.78 -23.04
C SER A 88 -0.67 -7.31 -22.90
N SER A 89 0.32 -7.79 -22.14
CA SER A 89 0.50 -9.22 -21.85
C SER A 89 -0.64 -9.76 -20.97
N PHE A 90 -1.04 -9.01 -19.94
CA PHE A 90 -2.17 -9.35 -19.06
C PHE A 90 -3.49 -9.45 -19.84
N VAL A 91 -3.79 -8.44 -20.67
CA VAL A 91 -5.01 -8.39 -21.49
C VAL A 91 -5.03 -9.53 -22.50
N LYS A 92 -3.91 -9.81 -23.16
CA LYS A 92 -3.81 -10.93 -24.11
C LYS A 92 -3.97 -12.28 -23.41
N LYS A 93 -3.27 -12.49 -22.29
CA LYS A 93 -3.28 -13.77 -21.53
C LYS A 93 -4.67 -14.17 -21.08
N TYR A 94 -5.48 -13.19 -20.67
CA TYR A 94 -6.82 -13.44 -20.11
C TYR A 94 -7.96 -12.99 -21.03
N LEU A 95 -7.68 -12.70 -22.31
CA LEU A 95 -8.66 -12.30 -23.32
C LEU A 95 -9.56 -11.12 -22.87
N LEU A 96 -8.95 -10.11 -22.25
CA LEU A 96 -9.67 -9.01 -21.59
C LEU A 96 -10.03 -7.85 -22.53
N LYS A 97 -9.72 -7.95 -23.82
CA LYS A 97 -10.00 -6.87 -24.78
C LYS A 97 -11.49 -6.53 -24.78
N GLY A 98 -11.83 -5.25 -24.61
CA GLY A 98 -13.20 -4.76 -24.47
C GLY A 98 -13.91 -5.14 -23.16
N LYS A 99 -13.20 -5.70 -22.18
CA LYS A 99 -13.75 -6.00 -20.85
C LYS A 99 -13.52 -4.84 -19.90
N LYS A 100 -14.37 -4.76 -18.86
CA LYS A 100 -14.22 -3.83 -17.75
C LYS A 100 -13.12 -4.29 -16.81
N VAL A 101 -12.22 -3.37 -16.45
CA VAL A 101 -11.12 -3.62 -15.51
C VAL A 101 -11.12 -2.49 -14.49
N ILE A 102 -10.89 -2.83 -13.22
CA ILE A 102 -10.79 -1.86 -12.13
C ILE A 102 -9.37 -1.82 -11.57
N GLU A 103 -8.84 -0.62 -11.36
CA GLU A 103 -7.59 -0.37 -10.63
C GLU A 103 -7.94 0.18 -9.24
N ILE A 104 -7.52 -0.53 -8.19
CA ILE A 104 -7.70 -0.10 -6.80
C ILE A 104 -6.46 0.68 -6.36
N GLY A 105 -6.63 1.90 -5.85
CA GLY A 105 -5.54 2.81 -5.53
C GLY A 105 -4.98 3.50 -6.77
N CYS A 106 -5.84 3.89 -7.71
CA CYS A 106 -5.43 4.39 -9.03
C CYS A 106 -4.78 5.79 -9.02
N GLY A 107 -4.71 6.47 -7.88
CA GLY A 107 -4.09 7.80 -7.77
C GLY A 107 -4.71 8.82 -8.72
N CYS A 108 -3.90 9.49 -9.54
CA CYS A 108 -4.37 10.43 -10.57
C CYS A 108 -4.69 9.73 -11.91
N GLY A 109 -4.66 8.40 -11.96
CA GLY A 109 -5.00 7.60 -13.14
C GLY A 109 -3.86 7.43 -14.14
N GLU A 110 -2.61 7.59 -13.70
CA GLU A 110 -1.47 7.46 -14.60
C GLU A 110 -1.36 6.04 -15.17
N TYR A 111 -1.53 4.99 -14.35
CA TYR A 111 -1.58 3.61 -14.84
C TYR A 111 -2.89 3.29 -15.58
N LEU A 112 -4.05 3.81 -15.15
CA LEU A 112 -5.31 3.71 -15.89
C LEU A 112 -5.16 4.16 -17.34
N SER A 113 -4.48 5.30 -17.56
CA SER A 113 -4.27 5.86 -18.90
C SER A 113 -3.48 4.91 -19.81
N ILE A 114 -2.49 4.21 -19.24
CA ILE A 114 -1.68 3.22 -19.95
C ILE A 114 -2.48 1.95 -20.19
N MET A 115 -3.24 1.47 -19.20
CA MET A 115 -4.03 0.24 -19.30
C MET A 115 -5.10 0.34 -20.40
N ARG A 116 -5.73 1.51 -20.57
CA ARG A 116 -6.69 1.76 -21.66
C ARG A 116 -6.08 1.56 -23.05
N GLN A 117 -4.79 1.84 -23.22
CA GLN A 117 -4.09 1.63 -24.50
C GLN A 117 -4.01 0.15 -24.88
N SER A 118 -4.12 -0.77 -23.91
CA SER A 118 -4.21 -2.22 -24.15
C SER A 118 -5.61 -2.68 -24.61
N GLY A 119 -6.58 -1.77 -24.74
CA GLY A 119 -7.89 -2.03 -25.31
C GLY A 119 -8.93 -2.56 -24.30
N VAL A 120 -8.80 -2.21 -23.02
CA VAL A 120 -9.80 -2.50 -21.97
C VAL A 120 -10.59 -1.25 -21.60
N GLU A 121 -11.76 -1.45 -20.99
CA GLU A 121 -12.53 -0.39 -20.34
C GLU A 121 -12.04 -0.24 -18.88
N ALA A 122 -11.03 0.61 -18.65
CA ALA A 122 -10.42 0.76 -17.33
C ALA A 122 -11.09 1.84 -16.45
N TYR A 123 -11.38 1.48 -15.20
CA TYR A 123 -12.00 2.29 -14.15
C TYR A 123 -11.11 2.34 -12.91
N GLY A 124 -11.13 3.45 -12.17
CA GLY A 124 -10.37 3.61 -10.92
C GLY A 124 -11.26 3.58 -9.68
N LEU A 125 -10.71 3.09 -8.57
CA LEU A 125 -11.26 3.20 -7.21
C LEU A 125 -10.20 3.66 -6.21
#